data_AF-A0A3D2WIZ9-F1
#
_entry.id   AF-A0A3D2WIZ9-F1
#
_cell.length_a   1.000
_cell.length_b   1.000
_cell.length_c   1.000
_cell.angle_alpha   90.00
_cell.angle_beta   90.00
_cell.angle_gamma   90.00
#
_symmetry.space_group_name_H-M   'P 1'
#
loop_
_entity.id
_entity.type
_entity.pdbx_description
1 polymer ?
#
loop_
_entity_poly.entity_id
_entity_poly.type
_entity_poly.pdbx_seq_one_letter_code
_entity_poly.pdbx_strand_id
1 'polypeptide(L)'
;DVFGNGMLLSKHTRLCAAFNHRHIFIDPNPNESKSFEERQRLFNLPQSSWEDYKSDLISAGGGIFSRDLKSINITPQMAERFGITASKLTPTELINALLKAPVDLIWNGGIGT
;
A
#
# COMPACT_ATOMS: atom_id res chain seq x y z
N ASP A 1 12.75 -1.98 -8.16
CA ASP A 1 11.44 -1.61 -8.71
C ASP A 1 10.34 -2.05 -7.74
N VAL A 2 9.51 -1.10 -7.28
CA VAL A 2 8.45 -1.34 -6.30
C VAL A 2 7.22 -2.01 -6.93
N PHE A 3 7.03 -1.86 -8.25
CA PHE A 3 5.86 -2.33 -8.98
C PHE A 3 6.11 -3.58 -9.83
N GLY A 4 7.38 -3.94 -10.08
CA GLY A 4 7.77 -5.05 -10.96
C GLY A 4 7.99 -6.41 -10.28
N ASN A 5 9.27 -6.74 -10.04
CA ASN A 5 9.89 -8.07 -9.89
C ASN A 5 9.16 -9.19 -9.14
N GLY A 6 8.29 -8.89 -8.16
CA GLY A 6 7.43 -9.88 -7.49
C GLY A 6 5.93 -9.56 -7.60
N MET A 7 5.59 -8.29 -7.86
CA MET A 7 4.22 -7.81 -7.82
C MET A 7 3.44 -8.10 -9.10
N LEU A 8 4.12 -8.26 -10.25
CA LEU A 8 3.49 -8.60 -11.53
C LEU A 8 3.47 -10.09 -11.85
N LEU A 9 4.00 -10.95 -10.97
CA LEU A 9 4.04 -12.40 -11.18
C LEU A 9 2.69 -13.09 -10.93
N SER A 10 1.74 -12.41 -10.26
CA SER A 10 0.40 -12.94 -10.01
C SER A 10 -0.67 -11.85 -10.17
N LYS A 11 -1.71 -12.19 -10.94
CA LYS A 11 -2.91 -11.37 -11.09
C LYS A 11 -3.84 -11.43 -9.88
N HIS A 12 -3.61 -12.36 -8.96
CA HIS A 12 -4.44 -12.58 -7.77
C HIS A 12 -3.87 -11.92 -6.50
N THR A 13 -2.66 -11.35 -6.57
CA THR A 13 -2.07 -10.64 -5.44
C THR A 13 -2.89 -9.40 -5.11
N ARG A 14 -3.43 -9.38 -3.89
CA ARG A 14 -4.10 -8.22 -3.28
C ARG A 14 -3.09 -7.38 -2.51
N LEU A 15 -2.54 -6.34 -3.15
CA LEU A 15 -1.65 -5.41 -2.48
C LEU A 15 -2.44 -4.50 -1.54
N CYS A 16 -2.43 -4.80 -0.26
CA CYS A 16 -3.24 -4.05 0.71
C CYS A 16 -2.49 -2.90 1.36
N ALA A 17 -1.15 -2.98 1.43
CA ALA A 17 -0.32 -1.91 1.94
C ALA A 17 1.08 -1.97 1.34
N ALA A 18 1.72 -0.82 1.22
CA ALA A 18 3.13 -0.70 0.90
C ALA A 18 3.69 0.60 1.50
N PHE A 19 5.00 0.65 1.74
CA PHE A 19 5.64 1.88 2.19
C PHE A 19 7.07 1.97 1.67
N ASN A 20 7.54 3.21 1.47
CA ASN A 20 8.92 3.50 1.12
C ASN A 20 9.44 4.66 1.99
N HIS A 21 10.48 5.38 1.57
CA HIS A 21 11.02 6.51 2.33
C HIS A 21 10.12 7.77 2.32
N ARG A 22 9.12 7.86 1.43
CA ARG A 22 8.24 9.03 1.26
C ARG A 22 6.77 8.77 1.59
N HIS A 23 6.25 7.60 1.22
CA HIS A 23 4.81 7.32 1.22
C HIS A 23 4.46 6.02 1.92
N ILE A 24 3.24 5.97 2.42
CA ILE A 24 2.52 4.78 2.85
C ILE A 24 1.28 4.66 1.97
N PHE A 25 1.23 3.64 1.13
CA PHE A 25 0.06 3.26 0.34
C PHE A 25 -0.78 2.27 1.15
N ILE A 26 -2.09 2.47 1.16
CA ILE A 26 -3.08 1.62 1.83
C ILE A 26 -4.26 1.41 0.91
N ASP A 27 -4.62 0.15 0.69
CA ASP A 27 -5.86 -0.28 0.03
C ASP A 27 -6.50 -1.41 0.87
N PRO A 28 -7.54 -1.13 1.67
CA PRO A 28 -8.12 -2.12 2.58
C PRO A 28 -8.72 -3.34 1.87
N ASN A 29 -9.29 -3.15 0.68
CA ASN A 29 -9.98 -4.19 -0.09
C ASN A 29 -9.73 -4.02 -1.60
N PRO A 30 -8.49 -4.28 -2.08
CA PRO A 30 -8.10 -4.04 -3.46
C PRO A 30 -8.85 -4.98 -4.41
N ASN A 31 -9.25 -4.45 -5.57
CA ASN A 31 -9.68 -5.29 -6.69
C ASN A 31 -8.43 -5.86 -7.40
N GLU A 32 -8.28 -7.18 -7.39
CA GLU A 32 -7.13 -7.89 -7.97
C GLU A 32 -6.83 -7.49 -9.42
N SER A 33 -7.84 -7.55 -10.30
CA SER A 33 -7.67 -7.28 -11.73
C SER A 33 -7.29 -5.82 -11.98
N LYS A 34 -8.06 -4.87 -11.41
CA LYS A 34 -7.83 -3.44 -11.63
C LYS A 34 -6.49 -2.98 -11.03
N SER A 35 -6.18 -3.45 -9.82
CA SER A 35 -4.92 -3.10 -9.15
C SER A 35 -3.71 -3.74 -9.83
N PHE A 36 -3.87 -4.90 -10.48
CA PHE A 36 -2.82 -5.49 -11.31
C PHE A 36 -2.52 -4.64 -12.55
N GLU A 37 -3.55 -4.24 -13.30
CA GLU A 37 -3.40 -3.38 -14.47
C GLU A 37 -2.73 -2.04 -14.11
N GLU A 38 -3.11 -1.45 -12.97
CA GLU A 38 -2.51 -0.21 -12.50
C GLU A 38 -1.04 -0.36 -12.10
N ARG A 39 -0.67 -1.45 -11.40
CA ARG A 39 0.73 -1.75 -11.10
C ARG A 39 1.54 -1.97 -12.36
N GLN A 40 0.98 -2.65 -13.37
CA GLN A 40 1.63 -2.85 -14.67
C GLN A 40 1.84 -1.52 -15.40
N ARG A 41 0.87 -0.60 -15.33
CA ARG A 41 1.00 0.76 -15.86
C ARG A 41 2.14 1.52 -15.17
N LEU A 42 2.18 1.49 -13.83
CA LEU A 42 3.23 2.17 -13.04
C LEU A 42 4.62 1.61 -13.29
N PHE A 43 4.74 0.30 -13.50
CA PHE A 43 6.00 -0.35 -13.88
C PHE A 43 6.52 0.11 -15.25
N ASN A 44 5.61 0.38 -16.19
CA ASN A 44 5.98 0.81 -17.55
C ASN A 44 6.29 2.32 -17.64
N LEU A 45 6.13 3.10 -16.56
CA LEU A 45 6.51 4.51 -16.55
C LEU A 45 8.04 4.65 -16.42
N PRO A 46 8.68 5.61 -17.11
CA PRO A 46 10.12 5.86 -16.98
C PRO A 46 10.56 6.16 -15.54
N GLN A 47 9.69 6.82 -14.77
CA GLN A 47 9.81 7.05 -13.34
C GLN A 47 8.40 6.95 -12.75
N SER A 48 8.26 6.27 -11.62
CA SER A 48 6.98 6.16 -10.91
C SER A 48 7.17 6.23 -9.41
N SER A 49 6.10 6.68 -8.75
CA SER A 49 5.97 6.81 -7.31
C SER A 49 4.58 6.35 -6.89
N TRP A 50 4.33 6.29 -5.58
CA TRP A 50 2.99 6.00 -5.08
C TRP A 50 1.99 7.11 -5.45
N GLU A 51 2.43 8.37 -5.61
CA GLU A 51 1.57 9.48 -6.01
C GLU A 51 1.03 9.34 -7.43
N ASP A 52 1.68 8.54 -8.27
CA ASP A 52 1.22 8.24 -9.64
C ASP A 52 0.09 7.21 -9.67
N TYR A 53 -0.16 6.50 -8.56
CA TYR A 53 -1.21 5.50 -8.47
C TYR A 53 -2.58 6.18 -8.52
N LYS A 54 -3.45 5.71 -9.41
CA LYS A 54 -4.80 6.26 -9.58
C LYS A 54 -5.65 6.06 -8.32
N SER A 55 -6.00 7.15 -7.65
CA SER A 55 -6.70 7.14 -6.37
C SER A 55 -8.13 6.61 -6.44
N ASP A 56 -8.77 6.67 -7.61
CA ASP A 56 -10.11 6.10 -7.85
C ASP A 56 -10.12 4.56 -7.85
N LEU A 57 -8.96 3.92 -7.96
CA LEU A 57 -8.80 2.47 -7.86
C LEU A 57 -8.60 1.97 -6.43
N ILE A 58 -8.27 2.87 -5.50
CA ILE A 58 -8.08 2.54 -4.09
C ILE A 58 -9.45 2.33 -3.44
N SER A 59 -9.63 1.22 -2.73
CA SER A 59 -10.92 0.95 -2.08
C SER A 59 -11.24 1.95 -0.96
N ALA A 60 -12.52 1.98 -0.57
CA ALA A 60 -13.01 2.88 0.45
C ALA A 60 -12.21 2.78 1.76
N GLY A 61 -11.84 3.94 2.31
CA GLY A 61 -11.04 4.04 3.54
C GLY A 61 -9.55 3.84 3.34
N GLY A 62 -9.08 3.55 2.11
CA GLY A 62 -7.67 3.56 1.75
C GLY A 62 -7.16 4.93 1.34
N GLY A 63 -5.87 4.99 0.98
CA GLY A 63 -5.23 6.19 0.48
C GLY A 63 -3.71 6.10 0.43
N ILE A 64 -3.10 7.18 -0.02
CA ILE A 64 -1.64 7.37 0.00
C ILE A 64 -1.33 8.48 0.99
N PHE A 65 -0.47 8.19 1.95
CA PHE A 65 -0.12 9.09 3.04
C PHE A 65 1.36 9.44 2.98
N SER A 66 1.69 10.71 3.19
CA SER A 66 3.10 11.12 3.36
C SER A 66 3.63 10.62 4.69
N ARG A 67 4.89 10.16 4.69
CA ARG A 67 5.61 9.78 5.90
C ARG A 67 5.97 10.94 6.81
N ASP A 68 5.86 12.17 6.32
CA ASP A 68 6.13 13.38 7.09
C ASP A 68 4.88 13.91 7.82
N LEU A 69 3.72 13.27 7.62
CA LEU A 69 2.51 13.63 8.35
C LEU A 69 2.72 13.44 9.85
N LYS A 70 2.28 14.43 10.64
CA LYS A 70 2.27 14.30 12.10
C LYS A 70 1.39 13.15 12.57
N SER A 71 0.33 12.85 11.82
CA SER A 71 -0.57 11.75 12.12
C SER A 71 -1.53 11.44 10.97
N ILE A 72 -2.04 10.21 10.96
CA ILE A 72 -2.97 9.63 10.01
C ILE A 72 -4.19 9.12 10.81
N ASN A 73 -5.39 9.53 10.40
CA ASN A 73 -6.63 8.97 10.95
C ASN A 73 -6.84 7.56 10.38
N ILE A 74 -7.16 6.61 11.25
CA ILE A 74 -7.40 5.22 10.85
C ILE A 74 -8.89 5.06 10.55
N THR A 75 -9.20 4.72 9.30
CA THR A 75 -10.56 4.48 8.87
C THR A 75 -11.05 3.12 9.40
N PRO A 76 -12.38 2.90 9.53
CA PRO A 76 -12.91 1.59 9.92
C PRO A 76 -12.41 0.45 9.03
N GLN A 77 -12.25 0.69 7.73
CA GLN A 77 -11.77 -0.29 6.76
C GLN A 77 -10.29 -0.64 7.00
N MET A 78 -9.45 0.37 7.31
CA MET A 78 -8.05 0.13 7.70
C MET A 78 -7.97 -0.65 9.02
N ALA A 79 -8.77 -0.26 10.00
CA ALA A 79 -8.84 -0.91 11.31
C ALA A 79 -9.17 -2.39 11.18
N GLU A 80 -10.23 -2.70 10.42
CA GLU A 80 -10.65 -4.07 10.14
C GLU A 80 -9.57 -4.85 9.37
N ARG A 81 -9.01 -4.27 8.29
CA ARG A 81 -8.03 -4.96 7.45
C ARG A 81 -6.74 -5.31 8.18
N PHE A 82 -6.25 -4.41 9.04
CA PHE A 82 -4.93 -4.55 9.66
C PHE A 82 -4.98 -4.88 11.15
N GLY A 83 -6.16 -5.09 11.73
CA GLY A 83 -6.33 -5.37 13.16
C GLY A 83 -5.92 -4.18 14.05
N ILE A 84 -6.16 -2.95 13.60
CA ILE A 84 -5.79 -1.73 14.32
C ILE A 84 -6.96 -1.26 15.18
N THR A 85 -6.73 -1.06 16.47
CA THR A 85 -7.75 -0.56 17.41
C THR A 85 -7.68 0.95 17.64
N ALA A 86 -6.55 1.58 17.34
CA ALA A 86 -6.37 3.02 17.46
C ALA A 86 -7.11 3.77 16.34
N SER A 87 -7.75 4.89 16.68
CA SER A 87 -8.42 5.76 15.71
C SER A 87 -7.46 6.68 14.94
N LYS A 88 -6.21 6.79 15.42
CA LYS A 88 -5.21 7.72 14.90
C LYS A 88 -3.80 7.23 15.25
N LEU A 89 -2.88 7.27 14.29
CA LEU A 89 -1.49 6.83 14.44
C LEU A 89 -0.53 7.82 13.78
N THR A 90 0.73 7.87 14.20
CA THR A 90 1.82 8.45 13.42
C THR A 90 2.18 7.52 12.23
N PRO A 91 2.84 8.02 11.18
CA PRO A 91 3.31 7.17 10.09
C PRO A 91 4.18 5.99 10.55
N THR A 92 5.05 6.22 11.55
CA THR A 92 5.90 5.17 12.12
C THR A 92 5.08 4.11 12.86
N GLU A 93 4.09 4.50 13.66
CA GLU A 93 3.20 3.56 14.34
C GLU A 93 2.34 2.78 13.34
N LEU A 94 1.87 3.42 12.27
CA LEU A 94 1.15 2.74 11.20
C LEU A 94 2.04 1.68 10.53
N ILE A 95 3.28 2.01 10.16
CA ILE A 95 4.22 1.01 9.61
C ILE A 95 4.43 -0.15 10.59
N ASN A 96 4.58 0.12 11.89
CA ASN A 96 4.71 -0.93 12.90
C ASN A 96 3.47 -1.84 12.96
N ALA A 97 2.27 -1.27 12.86
CA ALA A 97 1.02 -2.01 12.81
C ALA A 97 0.93 -2.87 11.54
N LEU A 98 1.28 -2.32 10.36
CA LEU A 98 1.27 -3.05 9.10
C LEU A 98 2.20 -4.26 9.10
N LEU A 99 3.38 -4.13 9.72
CA LEU A 99 4.34 -5.24 9.86
C LEU A 99 3.85 -6.35 10.80
N LYS A 100 2.84 -6.08 11.63
CA LYS A 100 2.21 -7.03 12.56
C LYS A 100 0.80 -7.43 12.11
N ALA A 101 0.33 -6.91 10.98
CA ALA A 101 -1.02 -7.11 10.51
C ALA A 101 -1.26 -8.59 10.15
N PRO A 102 -2.52 -9.07 10.26
CA PRO A 102 -2.89 -10.42 9.86
C PRO A 102 -2.94 -10.52 8.32
N VAL A 103 -1.78 -10.64 7.69
CA VAL A 103 -1.62 -10.78 6.23
C VAL A 103 -0.96 -12.11 5.88
N ASP A 104 -1.28 -12.63 4.69
CA ASP A 104 -0.72 -13.90 4.23
C ASP A 104 0.76 -13.81 3.87
N LEU A 105 1.24 -12.63 3.49
CA LEU A 105 2.59 -12.42 2.98
C LEU A 105 3.09 -11.00 3.30
N ILE A 106 4.30 -10.92 3.83
CA ILE A 106 5.11 -9.71 3.85
C ILE A 106 6.24 -9.88 2.84
N TRP A 107 6.32 -8.96 1.88
CA TRP A 107 7.36 -8.96 0.85
C TRP A 107 8.30 -7.79 1.05
N ASN A 108 9.59 -8.07 1.23
CA ASN A 108 10.61 -7.02 1.25
C ASN A 108 11.20 -6.83 -0.15
N GLY A 109 10.79 -5.75 -0.82
CA GLY A 109 11.31 -5.40 -2.14
C GLY A 109 12.72 -4.82 -2.05
N GLY A 110 13.70 -5.52 -2.62
CA GLY A 110 15.03 -4.95 -2.81
C GLY A 110 15.01 -3.79 -3.80
N ILE A 111 15.85 -2.78 -3.57
CA ILE A 111 16.19 -1.80 -4.61
C ILE A 111 17.11 -2.55 -5.57
N GLY A 112 16.57 -3.08 -6.67
CA GLY A 112 17.38 -3.60 -7.77
C GLY A 112 18.31 -2.48 -8.25
N THR A 113 19.61 -2.73 -8.19
CA THR A 113 20.66 -1.91 -8.81
C THR A 113 20.47 -1.82 -10.30
#